data_AF-A0A9E1TYK7-F1
#
_entry.id   AF-A0A9E1TYK7-F1
#
_cell.length_a   1.000
_cell.length_b   1.000
_cell.length_c   1.000
_cell.angle_alpha   90.00
_cell.angle_beta   90.00
_cell.angle_gamma   90.00
#
_symmetry.space_group_name_H-M   'P 1'
#
loop_
_entity.id
_entity.type
_entity.pdbx_description
1 polymer ?
#
loop_
_entity_poly.entity_id
_entity_poly.type
_entity_poly.pdbx_seq_one_letter_code
_entity_poly.pdbx_strand_id
1 'polypeptide(L)'
;MKHKITSSILLMVPLLLFGQMINNYDAAPDPGYWGFESSDNADSLLSFVNVSYVTDPVSEGAGAMQLEYSVHNSEGFGGYTKLFHYVGGSDDEPGSPFEGSWKLAPVAGALGVGEALGNYNWWSSDEAVVTARACLFDDEYVFNA
;
A
#
# COMPACT_ATOMS: atom_id res chain seq x y z
N MET A 1 -12.34 35.27 54.91
CA MET A 1 -11.92 33.90 54.52
C MET A 1 -12.37 33.67 53.08
N LYS A 2 -11.45 33.51 52.13
CA LYS A 2 -11.76 33.39 50.70
C LYS A 2 -11.82 31.90 50.33
N HIS A 3 -12.98 31.45 49.84
CA HIS A 3 -13.14 30.12 49.24
C HIS A 3 -12.29 30.03 47.98
N LYS A 4 -11.29 29.14 47.97
CA LYS A 4 -10.60 28.73 46.74
C LYS A 4 -11.37 27.58 46.14
N ILE A 5 -11.97 27.82 44.99
CA ILE A 5 -12.68 26.84 44.17
C ILE A 5 -11.60 25.93 43.57
N THR A 6 -11.55 24.68 44.02
CA THR A 6 -10.75 23.62 43.41
C THR A 6 -11.41 23.28 42.07
N SER A 7 -10.92 23.87 40.98
CA SER A 7 -11.40 23.55 39.63
C SER A 7 -10.79 22.21 39.22
N SER A 8 -11.62 21.16 39.27
CA SER A 8 -11.42 19.93 38.53
C SER A 8 -11.27 20.21 37.03
N ILE A 9 -10.73 19.19 36.33
CA ILE A 9 -10.67 19.05 34.86
C ILE A 9 -9.42 19.67 34.23
N LEU A 10 -8.27 19.01 34.39
CA LEU A 10 -7.30 18.89 33.30
C LEU A 10 -7.50 17.52 32.65
N LEU A 11 -8.53 17.45 31.82
CA LEU A 11 -8.75 16.39 30.84
C LEU A 11 -7.70 16.59 29.72
N MET A 12 -6.44 16.24 29.97
CA MET A 12 -5.47 16.08 28.88
C MET A 12 -5.71 14.68 28.32
N VAL A 13 -6.67 14.64 27.40
CA VAL A 13 -6.88 13.62 26.38
C VAL A 13 -5.54 12.94 26.07
N PRO A 14 -5.38 11.62 26.23
CA PRO A 14 -4.33 10.93 25.50
C PRO A 14 -4.72 11.16 24.04
N LEU A 15 -4.04 12.11 23.40
CA LEU A 15 -4.06 12.27 21.96
C LEU A 15 -3.69 10.89 21.44
N LEU A 16 -4.71 10.16 21.00
CA LEU A 16 -4.58 8.98 20.18
C LEU A 16 -3.89 9.45 18.90
N LEU A 17 -2.57 9.59 19.00
CA LEU A 17 -1.64 9.59 17.89
C LEU A 17 -1.68 8.17 17.36
N PHE A 18 -2.76 7.80 16.69
CA PHE A 18 -2.67 6.78 15.67
C PHE A 18 -1.84 7.42 14.56
N GLY A 19 -0.52 7.39 14.74
CA GLY A 19 0.38 7.50 13.60
C GLY A 19 -0.10 6.47 12.59
N GLN A 20 -0.15 6.84 11.32
CA GLN A 20 -0.53 5.92 10.26
C GLN A 20 0.49 4.78 10.25
N MET A 21 0.14 3.68 10.89
CA MET A 21 0.96 2.48 10.97
C MET A 21 0.83 1.78 9.63
N ILE A 22 1.90 1.76 8.85
CA ILE A 22 1.91 1.16 7.52
C ILE A 22 1.68 -0.36 7.65
N ASN A 23 2.43 -1.02 8.54
CA ASN A 23 2.27 -2.42 8.89
C ASN A 23 2.74 -2.64 10.34
N ASN A 24 2.01 -3.47 11.10
CA ASN A 24 2.32 -3.75 12.51
C ASN A 24 3.15 -5.03 12.73
N TYR A 25 3.37 -5.81 11.67
CA TYR A 25 4.13 -7.06 11.66
C TYR A 25 3.66 -8.10 12.68
N ASP A 26 2.39 -8.06 13.10
CA ASP A 26 1.77 -9.13 13.88
C ASP A 26 1.63 -10.43 13.05
N ALA A 27 1.70 -10.29 11.73
CA ALA A 27 1.84 -11.36 10.76
C ALA A 27 2.82 -10.94 9.66
N ALA A 28 3.42 -11.92 8.97
CA ALA A 28 4.26 -11.64 7.80
C ALA A 28 3.41 -10.98 6.69
N PRO A 29 3.90 -9.89 6.06
CA PRO A 29 3.20 -9.26 4.96
C PRO A 29 3.26 -10.15 3.70
N ASP A 30 2.35 -9.89 2.77
CA ASP A 30 2.33 -10.59 1.48
C ASP A 30 3.64 -10.35 0.69
N PRO A 31 4.08 -11.32 -0.14
CA PRO A 31 5.19 -11.10 -1.07
C PRO A 31 4.96 -9.85 -1.94
N GLY A 32 5.98 -9.01 -2.08
CA GLY A 32 5.88 -7.76 -2.85
C GLY A 32 5.27 -6.57 -2.10
N TYR A 33 4.92 -6.72 -0.81
CA TYR A 33 4.45 -5.60 0.01
C TYR A 33 5.48 -4.47 0.15
N TRP A 34 6.76 -4.84 0.24
CA TRP A 34 7.90 -3.92 0.24
C TRP A 34 8.74 -4.13 -1.02
N GLY A 35 9.10 -3.02 -1.67
CA GLY A 35 10.04 -3.00 -2.78
C GLY A 35 11.37 -2.35 -2.39
N PHE A 36 12.42 -2.78 -3.10
CA PHE A 36 13.80 -2.34 -2.88
C PHE A 36 14.44 -1.98 -4.20
N GLU A 37 15.16 -0.87 -4.20
CA GLU A 37 15.86 -0.39 -5.39
C GLU A 37 17.22 0.16 -4.97
N SER A 38 18.24 -0.17 -5.73
CA SER A 38 19.60 0.35 -5.57
C SER A 38 20.00 1.05 -6.86
N SER A 39 20.87 2.04 -6.76
CA SER A 39 21.37 2.76 -7.94
C SER A 39 21.94 1.84 -9.00
N ASP A 40 21.82 2.23 -10.27
CA ASP A 40 22.30 1.43 -11.43
C ASP A 40 23.77 1.03 -11.34
N ASN A 41 24.61 1.89 -10.75
CA ASN A 41 26.05 1.67 -10.58
C ASN A 41 26.42 1.08 -9.20
N ALA A 42 25.46 0.44 -8.52
CA ALA A 42 25.71 -0.30 -7.30
C ALA A 42 26.56 -1.54 -7.59
N ASP A 43 27.56 -1.78 -6.74
CA ASP A 43 28.38 -2.99 -6.79
C ASP A 43 27.53 -4.20 -6.41
N SER A 44 27.30 -5.12 -7.34
CA SER A 44 26.41 -6.27 -7.14
C SER A 44 26.93 -7.34 -6.17
N LEU A 45 28.21 -7.26 -5.76
CA LEU A 45 28.80 -8.18 -4.78
C LEU A 45 28.80 -7.60 -3.37
N LEU A 46 28.75 -6.27 -3.25
CA LEU A 46 28.89 -5.56 -1.97
C LEU A 46 27.62 -4.82 -1.55
N SER A 47 26.80 -4.40 -2.50
CA SER A 47 25.49 -3.79 -2.23
C SER A 47 24.43 -4.85 -2.13
N PHE A 48 23.63 -4.78 -1.07
CA PHE A 48 22.52 -5.68 -0.86
C PHE A 48 21.48 -5.07 0.06
N VAL A 49 20.28 -5.62 -0.01
CA VAL A 49 19.23 -5.41 0.99
C VAL A 49 18.63 -6.76 1.35
N ASN A 50 18.82 -7.17 2.60
CA ASN A 50 18.22 -8.37 3.16
C ASN A 50 17.13 -7.96 4.14
N VAL A 51 15.96 -8.58 3.98
CA VAL A 51 14.81 -8.37 4.84
C VAL A 51 14.53 -9.65 5.61
N SER A 52 14.29 -9.51 6.90
CA SER A 52 13.74 -10.57 7.73
C SER A 52 12.65 -10.01 8.64
N TYR A 53 11.83 -10.90 9.19
CA TYR A 53 10.81 -10.56 10.17
C TYR A 53 11.18 -11.22 11.49
N VAL A 54 11.31 -10.42 12.52
CA VAL A 54 11.81 -10.84 13.84
C VAL A 54 10.79 -10.56 14.93
N THR A 55 10.90 -11.30 16.02
CA THR A 55 10.06 -11.11 17.22
C THR A 55 10.85 -10.50 18.38
N ASP A 56 12.14 -10.22 18.19
CA ASP A 56 13.03 -9.57 19.14
C ASP A 56 14.20 -8.92 18.38
N PRO A 57 14.45 -7.61 18.51
CA PRO A 57 13.68 -6.62 19.28
C PRO A 57 12.39 -6.18 18.56
N VAL A 58 11.35 -5.87 19.34
CA VAL A 58 10.06 -5.36 18.85
C VAL A 58 9.64 -4.14 19.67
N SER A 59 9.23 -3.07 18.99
CA SER A 59 8.74 -1.85 19.67
C SER A 59 7.28 -1.96 20.10
N GLU A 60 6.44 -2.62 19.29
CA GLU A 60 5.02 -2.83 19.51
C GLU A 60 4.53 -4.06 18.73
N GLY A 61 3.42 -4.68 19.17
CA GLY A 61 2.88 -5.86 18.50
C GLY A 61 3.68 -7.14 18.77
N ALA A 62 3.55 -8.11 17.86
CA ALA A 62 4.18 -9.43 17.95
C ALA A 62 5.44 -9.57 17.08
N GLY A 63 5.74 -8.60 16.20
CA GLY A 63 6.87 -8.68 15.30
C GLY A 63 7.37 -7.32 14.81
N ALA A 64 8.50 -7.35 14.12
CA ALA A 64 9.11 -6.20 13.46
C ALA A 64 9.83 -6.64 12.18
N MET A 65 9.98 -5.70 11.24
CA MET A 65 10.86 -5.87 10.09
C MET A 65 12.30 -5.53 10.49
N GLN A 66 13.23 -6.45 10.22
CA GLN A 66 14.67 -6.21 10.31
C GLN A 66 15.22 -5.99 8.90
N LEU A 67 15.96 -4.89 8.75
CA LEU A 67 16.60 -4.50 7.50
C LEU A 67 18.12 -4.55 7.68
N GLU A 68 18.77 -5.40 6.90
CA GLU A 68 20.22 -5.42 6.75
C GLU A 68 20.57 -4.92 5.36
N TYR A 69 21.34 -3.85 5.28
CA TYR A 69 21.64 -3.20 4.01
C TYR A 69 23.11 -2.82 3.91
N SER A 70 23.60 -2.76 2.67
CA SER A 70 24.95 -2.32 2.33
C SER A 70 24.88 -1.48 1.06
N VAL A 71 25.54 -0.32 1.06
CA VAL A 71 25.51 0.63 -0.05
C VAL A 71 26.93 0.85 -0.56
N HIS A 72 27.23 0.27 -1.72
CA HIS A 72 28.49 0.42 -2.42
C HIS A 72 28.20 0.82 -3.87
N ASN A 73 28.61 2.02 -4.27
CA ASN A 73 28.47 2.46 -5.64
C ASN A 73 29.68 3.27 -6.08
N SER A 74 29.73 3.53 -7.38
CA SER A 74 30.79 4.30 -8.04
C SER A 74 30.33 5.69 -8.50
N GLU A 75 29.16 6.14 -8.04
CA GLU A 75 28.56 7.39 -8.48
C GLU A 75 29.14 8.59 -7.74
N GLY A 76 29.32 9.73 -8.44
CA GLY A 76 29.92 10.93 -7.84
C GLY A 76 29.10 11.56 -6.71
N PHE A 77 27.81 11.22 -6.61
CA PHE A 77 26.92 11.65 -5.52
C PHE A 77 26.78 10.61 -4.40
N GLY A 78 27.45 9.46 -4.51
CA GLY A 78 27.47 8.42 -3.49
C GLY A 78 26.27 7.48 -3.46
N GLY A 79 25.42 7.49 -4.50
CA GLY A 79 24.31 6.55 -4.76
C GLY A 79 23.25 6.44 -3.67
N TYR A 80 22.35 5.46 -3.84
CA TYR A 80 21.21 5.23 -2.96
C TYR A 80 20.81 3.75 -2.86
N THR A 81 20.10 3.49 -1.77
CA THR A 81 19.23 2.32 -1.59
C THR A 81 17.89 2.82 -1.08
N LYS A 82 16.81 2.38 -1.71
CA LYS A 82 15.45 2.81 -1.46
C LYS A 82 14.62 1.64 -0.93
N LEU A 83 13.90 1.89 0.15
CA LEU A 83 12.79 1.05 0.63
C LEU A 83 11.50 1.80 0.31
N PHE A 84 10.53 1.12 -0.28
CA PHE A 84 9.22 1.71 -0.56
C PHE A 84 8.09 0.71 -0.35
N HIS A 85 6.94 1.21 0.11
CA HIS A 85 5.68 0.48 0.07
C HIS A 85 4.84 1.06 -1.07
N TYR A 86 4.10 0.20 -1.77
CA TYR A 86 3.56 0.36 -3.14
C TYR A 86 4.57 0.06 -4.24
N VAL A 87 4.23 -0.95 -5.05
CA VAL A 87 4.96 -1.43 -6.22
C VAL A 87 5.37 -0.25 -7.11
N GLY A 88 6.67 0.05 -7.13
CA GLY A 88 7.30 0.90 -8.14
C GLY A 88 7.73 -0.01 -9.27
N GLY A 89 7.21 0.26 -10.48
CA GLY A 89 7.53 -0.51 -11.68
C GLY A 89 9.01 -0.41 -12.04
N SER A 90 9.77 -1.45 -11.72
CA SER A 90 11.03 -1.76 -12.36
C SER A 90 10.79 -2.80 -13.47
N ASP A 91 11.59 -2.73 -14.53
CA ASP A 91 11.40 -3.46 -15.79
C ASP A 91 11.46 -5.01 -15.68
N ASP A 92 11.90 -5.54 -14.52
CA ASP A 92 12.09 -6.97 -14.26
C ASP A 92 11.20 -7.53 -13.12
N GLU A 93 10.32 -6.74 -12.51
CA GLU A 93 9.35 -7.20 -11.51
C GLU A 93 7.97 -7.42 -12.15
N PRO A 94 7.11 -8.33 -11.62
CA PRO A 94 5.73 -8.38 -12.06
C PRO A 94 5.13 -7.00 -11.82
N GLY A 95 4.71 -6.36 -12.91
CA GLY A 95 4.20 -4.99 -12.92
C GLY A 95 3.12 -4.76 -11.87
N SER A 96 2.77 -3.49 -11.62
CA SER A 96 1.71 -3.14 -10.68
C SER A 96 0.52 -4.12 -10.82
N PRO A 97 -0.09 -4.59 -9.72
CA PRO A 97 -1.23 -5.50 -9.83
C PRO A 97 -2.41 -4.86 -10.59
N PHE A 98 -2.36 -3.55 -10.84
CA PHE A 98 -3.30 -2.80 -11.65
C PHE A 98 -2.85 -2.58 -13.10
N GLU A 99 -1.59 -2.81 -13.44
CA GLU A 99 -1.10 -2.74 -14.83
C GLU A 99 -1.75 -3.83 -15.71
N GLY A 100 -1.89 -3.50 -17.00
CA GLY A 100 -2.50 -4.36 -18.01
C GLY A 100 -3.88 -3.89 -18.46
N SER A 101 -4.51 -4.71 -19.31
CA SER A 101 -5.84 -4.45 -19.87
C SER A 101 -6.92 -5.04 -18.97
N TRP A 102 -7.73 -4.18 -18.39
CA TRP A 102 -8.91 -4.56 -17.62
C TRP A 102 -10.16 -4.42 -18.47
N LYS A 103 -11.16 -5.26 -18.21
CA LYS A 103 -12.50 -5.11 -18.79
C LYS A 103 -13.56 -5.38 -17.74
N LEU A 104 -14.72 -4.76 -17.93
CA LEU A 104 -15.87 -5.05 -17.10
C LEU A 104 -16.33 -6.49 -17.34
N ALA A 105 -16.70 -7.19 -16.27
CA ALA A 105 -17.31 -8.51 -16.43
C ALA A 105 -18.65 -8.37 -17.17
N PRO A 106 -18.91 -9.10 -18.28
CA PRO A 106 -20.13 -8.97 -19.07
C PRO A 106 -21.29 -9.72 -18.39
N VAL A 107 -21.63 -9.32 -17.17
CA VAL A 107 -22.68 -9.91 -16.34
C VAL A 107 -23.51 -8.82 -15.67
N ALA A 108 -24.77 -9.13 -15.34
CA ALA A 108 -25.60 -8.22 -14.56
C ALA A 108 -24.94 -7.91 -13.20
N GLY A 109 -25.07 -6.67 -12.74
CA GLY A 109 -24.46 -6.19 -11.50
C GLY A 109 -22.99 -5.80 -11.59
N ALA A 110 -22.34 -5.94 -12.75
CA ALA A 110 -20.93 -5.56 -12.92
C ALA A 110 -20.68 -4.04 -12.74
N LEU A 111 -21.71 -3.20 -12.94
CA LEU A 111 -21.70 -1.77 -12.62
C LEU A 111 -22.88 -1.43 -11.71
N GLY A 112 -22.67 -0.48 -10.80
CA GLY A 112 -23.73 0.02 -9.94
C GLY A 112 -23.38 1.32 -9.23
N VAL A 113 -24.41 2.07 -8.84
CA VAL A 113 -24.30 3.33 -8.11
C VAL A 113 -25.27 3.27 -6.94
N GLY A 114 -24.80 3.72 -5.77
CA GLY A 114 -25.62 3.88 -4.59
C GLY A 114 -24.89 4.64 -3.49
N GLU A 115 -25.48 4.61 -2.29
CA GLU A 115 -25.07 5.46 -1.17
C GLU A 115 -23.70 5.13 -0.57
N ALA A 116 -23.22 3.89 -0.74
CA ALA A 116 -21.99 3.39 -0.14
C ALA A 116 -21.33 2.31 -1.01
N LEU A 117 -20.06 2.00 -0.73
CA LEU A 117 -19.34 0.92 -1.38
C LEU A 117 -20.11 -0.41 -1.22
N GLY A 118 -20.36 -1.10 -2.34
CA GLY A 118 -21.13 -2.35 -2.37
C GLY A 118 -22.65 -2.18 -2.26
N ASN A 119 -23.17 -0.95 -2.18
CA ASN A 119 -24.60 -0.65 -2.24
C ASN A 119 -24.94 -0.02 -3.60
N TYR A 120 -25.79 -0.69 -4.39
CA TYR A 120 -26.19 -0.26 -5.74
C TYR A 120 -27.67 0.12 -5.85
N ASN A 121 -28.24 0.66 -4.78
CA ASN A 121 -29.68 0.93 -4.65
C ASN A 121 -30.26 1.99 -5.60
N TRP A 122 -29.45 2.84 -6.22
CA TRP A 122 -29.94 3.86 -7.17
C TRP A 122 -30.01 3.32 -8.60
N TRP A 123 -29.00 2.56 -9.02
CA TRP A 123 -28.94 1.96 -10.35
C TRP A 123 -27.90 0.85 -10.40
N SER A 124 -28.17 -0.20 -11.18
CA SER A 124 -27.19 -1.23 -11.54
C SER A 124 -27.42 -1.73 -12.97
N SER A 125 -26.36 -2.17 -13.64
CA SER A 125 -26.46 -2.76 -14.98
C SER A 125 -27.19 -4.11 -14.92
N ASP A 126 -28.29 -4.24 -15.64
CA ASP A 126 -28.99 -5.52 -15.83
C ASP A 126 -28.49 -6.26 -17.09
N GLU A 127 -29.04 -7.45 -17.36
CA GLU A 127 -28.67 -8.24 -18.55
C GLU A 127 -28.97 -7.53 -19.87
N ALA A 128 -30.00 -6.68 -19.89
CA ALA A 128 -30.35 -5.89 -21.07
C ALA A 128 -29.30 -4.82 -21.33
N VAL A 129 -28.77 -4.16 -20.29
CA VAL A 129 -27.67 -3.19 -20.40
C VAL A 129 -26.39 -3.85 -20.89
N VAL A 130 -26.05 -5.06 -20.40
CA VAL A 130 -24.89 -5.82 -20.89
C VAL A 130 -24.98 -6.05 -22.41
N THR A 131 -26.16 -6.41 -22.90
CA THR A 131 -26.39 -6.67 -24.33
C THR A 131 -26.44 -5.38 -25.15
N ALA A 132 -27.20 -4.37 -24.69
CA ALA A 132 -27.41 -3.13 -25.41
C ALA A 132 -26.16 -2.23 -25.46
N ARG A 133 -25.24 -2.43 -24.52
CA ARG A 133 -23.97 -1.71 -24.42
C ARG A 133 -22.79 -2.67 -24.52
N ALA A 134 -22.86 -3.68 -25.39
CA ALA A 134 -21.82 -4.68 -25.55
C ALA A 134 -20.40 -4.08 -25.68
N CYS A 135 -20.26 -2.97 -26.43
CA CYS A 135 -18.99 -2.25 -26.55
C CYS A 135 -18.43 -1.80 -25.19
N LEU A 136 -19.25 -1.27 -24.28
CA LEU A 136 -18.78 -0.87 -22.95
C LEU A 136 -18.19 -2.05 -22.14
N PHE A 137 -18.69 -3.27 -22.37
CA PHE A 137 -18.22 -4.47 -21.68
C PHE A 137 -17.09 -5.20 -22.45
N ASP A 138 -16.79 -4.77 -23.68
CA ASP A 138 -15.60 -5.21 -24.44
C ASP A 138 -14.47 -4.17 -24.46
N ASP A 139 -14.75 -2.93 -24.06
CA ASP A 139 -13.77 -1.86 -23.90
C ASP A 139 -12.67 -2.27 -22.92
N GLU A 140 -11.43 -1.99 -23.30
CA GLU A 140 -10.25 -2.21 -22.47
C GLU A 140 -9.82 -0.93 -21.75
N TYR A 141 -9.72 -1.02 -20.43
CA TYR A 141 -9.10 -0.02 -19.57
C TYR A 141 -7.64 -0.41 -19.38
N VAL A 142 -6.76 0.26 -20.11
CA VAL A 142 -5.33 -0.03 -20.11
C VAL A 142 -4.62 0.86 -19.11
N PHE A 143 -4.04 0.24 -18.09
CA PHE A 143 -3.14 0.91 -17.15
C PHE A 143 -1.70 0.60 -17.54
N ASN A 144 -0.96 1.66 -17.89
CA ASN A 144 0.45 1.59 -18.23
C ASN A 144 1.30 2.04 -17.04
N ALA A 145 2.56 1.58 -17.00
CA ALA A 145 3.60 2.05 -16.10
C ALA A 145 4.13 3.44 -16.50
#